data_AF-A0A7W0G490-F1
#
_entry.id   AF-A0A7W0G490-F1
#
_cell.length_a   1.000
_cell.length_b   1.000
_cell.length_c   1.000
_cell.angle_alpha   90.00
_cell.angle_beta   90.00
_cell.angle_gamma   90.00
#
_symmetry.space_group_name_H-M   'P 1'
#
loop_
_entity.id
_entity.type
_entity.pdbx_description
1 polymer ?
#
loop_
_entity_poly.entity_id
_entity_poly.type
_entity_poly.pdbx_seq_one_letter_code
_entity_poly.pdbx_strand_id
1 'polypeptide(L)'
;MGILQGLLSKLGLESLARPQNPVRVFLLDDDTLRHDWFAKQFKGDRLDLTVEPARAIELLSSNYYDLVFLDHDLLPEHYHSDTLDDEKTGYAVALWLASRPDRQAAATIIVHTRNADGALRMIELLRGVGRQAEHIPFHMLAPKIKHLRQRR
;
A
#
# COMPACT_ATOMS: atom_id res chain seq x y z
N MET A 1 21.00 25.69 -40.02
CA MET A 1 19.99 26.65 -39.53
C MET A 1 19.11 25.95 -38.51
N GLY A 2 19.60 25.84 -37.27
CA GLY A 2 18.99 25.09 -36.17
C GLY A 2 18.21 25.99 -35.21
N ILE A 3 17.12 26.58 -35.67
CA ILE A 3 16.30 27.49 -34.85
C ILE A 3 15.00 26.82 -34.37
N LEU A 4 14.64 25.65 -34.93
CA LEU A 4 13.44 24.90 -34.54
C LEU A 4 13.67 23.88 -33.40
N GLN A 5 14.91 23.44 -33.17
CA GLN A 5 15.21 22.48 -32.07
C GLN A 5 15.20 23.14 -30.68
N GLY A 6 15.46 24.45 -30.58
CA GLY A 6 15.48 25.19 -29.31
C GLY A 6 14.11 25.66 -28.81
N LEU A 7 13.07 25.64 -29.65
CA LEU A 7 11.71 26.02 -29.24
C LEU A 7 10.90 24.84 -28.67
N LEU A 8 11.18 23.61 -29.12
CA LEU A 8 10.48 22.41 -28.62
C LEU A 8 10.92 22.02 -27.20
N SER A 9 12.18 22.26 -26.85
CA SER A 9 12.72 22.05 -25.49
C SER A 9 12.20 23.08 -24.48
N LYS A 10 11.83 24.30 -24.92
CA LYS A 10 11.19 25.33 -24.07
C LYS A 10 9.68 25.15 -23.87
N LEU A 11 9.05 24.24 -24.62
CA LEU A 11 7.61 23.94 -24.50
C LEU A 11 7.32 22.73 -23.60
N GLY A 12 8.30 22.21 -22.85
CA GLY A 12 8.08 21.20 -21.82
C GLY A 12 7.57 19.84 -22.35
N LEU A 13 7.77 19.57 -23.64
CA LEU A 13 7.33 18.34 -24.31
C LEU A 13 8.34 17.18 -24.24
N GLU A 14 9.40 17.31 -23.44
CA GLU A 14 10.39 16.24 -23.27
C GLU A 14 9.98 15.15 -22.26
N SER A 15 8.83 15.31 -21.59
CA SER A 15 8.27 14.24 -20.74
C SER A 15 7.36 13.28 -21.50
N LEU A 16 7.47 13.20 -22.84
CA LEU A 16 6.76 12.21 -23.64
C LEU A 16 7.19 10.79 -23.20
N ALA A 17 6.42 10.28 -22.25
CA ALA A 17 6.22 8.89 -21.89
C ALA A 17 7.48 8.03 -22.00
N ARG A 18 8.43 8.19 -21.06
CA ARG A 18 9.15 7.00 -20.62
C ARG A 18 8.08 6.04 -20.09
N PRO A 19 7.96 4.80 -20.60
CA PRO A 19 7.08 3.83 -19.98
C PRO A 19 7.59 3.64 -18.54
N GLN A 20 6.87 4.23 -17.59
CA GLN A 20 7.05 3.96 -16.17
C GLN A 20 6.82 2.46 -16.00
N ASN A 21 7.77 1.76 -15.37
CA ASN A 21 7.54 0.38 -15.02
C ASN A 21 6.28 0.30 -14.13
N PRO A 22 5.31 -0.59 -14.44
CA PRO A 22 4.10 -0.74 -13.63
C PRO A 22 4.44 -0.94 -12.16
N VAL A 23 3.78 -0.19 -11.29
CA VAL A 23 3.94 -0.30 -9.84
C VAL A 23 3.44 -1.67 -9.39
N ARG A 24 4.11 -2.32 -8.45
CA ARG A 24 3.58 -3.51 -7.77
C ARG A 24 2.96 -3.12 -6.44
N VAL A 25 1.67 -3.37 -6.32
CA VAL A 25 0.84 -3.01 -5.18
C VAL A 25 0.27 -4.27 -4.56
N PHE A 26 0.32 -4.36 -3.24
CA PHE A 26 -0.37 -5.37 -2.46
C PHE A 26 -1.48 -4.71 -1.62
N LEU A 27 -2.65 -5.35 -1.56
CA LEU A 27 -3.79 -4.94 -0.74
C LEU A 27 -4.29 -6.10 0.13
N LEU A 28 -4.40 -5.84 1.43
CA LEU A 28 -5.16 -6.67 2.38
C LEU A 28 -6.35 -5.87 2.90
N ASP A 29 -7.56 -6.26 2.51
CA ASP A 29 -8.81 -5.55 2.84
C ASP A 29 -9.96 -6.54 2.64
N ASP A 30 -11.02 -6.51 3.47
CA ASP A 30 -12.18 -7.40 3.38
C ASP A 30 -13.33 -6.84 2.51
N ASP A 31 -13.31 -5.54 2.24
CA ASP A 31 -14.41 -4.82 1.59
C ASP A 31 -14.24 -4.78 0.06
N THR A 32 -15.16 -5.43 -0.62
CA THR A 32 -15.18 -5.53 -2.08
C THR A 32 -15.33 -4.16 -2.78
N LEU A 33 -16.01 -3.19 -2.16
CA LEU A 33 -16.13 -1.83 -2.71
C LEU A 33 -14.78 -1.10 -2.65
N ARG A 34 -13.99 -1.35 -1.59
CA ARG A 34 -12.62 -0.83 -1.48
C ARG A 34 -11.73 -1.49 -2.52
N HIS A 35 -11.85 -2.79 -2.77
CA HIS A 35 -11.10 -3.48 -3.83
C HIS A 35 -11.35 -2.86 -5.20
N ASP A 36 -12.61 -2.64 -5.57
CA ASP A 36 -12.99 -2.01 -6.84
C ASP A 36 -12.42 -0.61 -6.97
N TRP A 37 -12.40 0.14 -5.87
CA TRP A 37 -11.79 1.46 -5.83
C TRP A 37 -10.27 1.39 -6.06
N PHE A 38 -9.57 0.47 -5.39
CA PHE A 38 -8.13 0.25 -5.56
C PHE A 38 -7.78 -0.16 -6.99
N ALA A 39 -8.54 -1.08 -7.58
CA ALA A 39 -8.35 -1.51 -8.98
C ALA A 39 -8.46 -0.34 -9.97
N LYS A 40 -9.36 0.62 -9.70
CA LYS A 40 -9.47 1.85 -10.49
C LYS A 40 -8.28 2.80 -10.27
N GLN A 41 -7.81 2.97 -9.04
CA GLN A 41 -6.66 3.85 -8.72
C GLN A 41 -5.34 3.35 -9.28
N PHE A 42 -5.18 2.02 -9.38
CA PHE A 42 -3.97 1.35 -9.86
C PHE A 42 -4.15 0.73 -11.25
N LYS A 43 -5.05 1.30 -12.06
CA LYS A 43 -5.24 0.85 -13.44
C LYS A 43 -3.93 1.00 -14.23
N GLY A 44 -3.46 -0.10 -14.81
CA GLY A 44 -2.19 -0.17 -15.55
C GLY A 44 -0.99 -0.58 -14.69
N ASP A 45 -1.16 -0.66 -13.37
CA ASP A 45 -0.20 -1.22 -12.43
C ASP A 45 -0.53 -2.69 -12.11
N ARG A 46 0.34 -3.37 -11.35
CA ARG A 46 0.10 -4.73 -10.86
C ARG A 46 -0.46 -4.66 -9.45
N LEU A 47 -1.69 -5.13 -9.26
CA LEU A 47 -2.35 -5.19 -7.95
C LEU A 47 -2.61 -6.65 -7.59
N ASP A 48 -1.97 -7.11 -6.51
CA ASP A 48 -2.35 -8.35 -5.82
C ASP A 48 -3.22 -7.99 -4.62
N LEU A 49 -4.34 -8.69 -4.45
CA LEU A 49 -5.28 -8.47 -3.35
C LEU A 49 -5.65 -9.77 -2.65
N THR A 50 -5.97 -9.67 -1.38
CA THR A 50 -6.53 -10.77 -0.60
C THR A 50 -7.31 -10.24 0.60
N VAL A 51 -8.23 -11.05 1.12
CA VAL A 51 -9.00 -10.76 2.33
C VAL A 51 -8.47 -11.52 3.55
N GLU A 52 -7.53 -12.46 3.34
CA GLU A 52 -7.09 -13.40 4.37
C GLU A 52 -5.62 -13.16 4.76
N PRO A 53 -5.31 -13.03 6.07
CA PRO A 53 -3.93 -12.83 6.55
C PRO A 53 -2.95 -13.94 6.12
N ALA A 54 -3.38 -15.20 6.12
CA ALA A 54 -2.52 -16.31 5.73
C ALA A 54 -2.09 -16.18 4.25
N ARG A 55 -3.05 -15.87 3.37
CA ARG A 55 -2.78 -15.64 1.96
C ARG A 55 -1.95 -14.37 1.72
N ALA A 56 -2.14 -13.34 2.55
CA ALA A 56 -1.32 -12.14 2.52
C ALA A 56 0.17 -12.47 2.76
N ILE A 57 0.45 -13.28 3.78
CA ILE A 57 1.81 -13.72 4.11
C ILE A 57 2.42 -14.53 2.95
N GLU A 58 1.67 -15.43 2.33
CA GLU A 58 2.14 -16.18 1.16
C GLU A 58 2.56 -15.24 0.02
N LEU A 59 1.70 -14.27 -0.33
CA LEU A 59 1.97 -13.28 -1.38
C LEU A 59 3.17 -12.40 -1.05
N LEU A 60 3.25 -11.89 0.19
CA LEU A 60 4.35 -11.05 0.67
C LEU A 60 5.68 -11.82 0.82
N SER A 61 5.64 -13.14 0.97
CA SER A 61 6.84 -13.99 0.99
C SER A 61 7.38 -14.32 -0.40
N SER A 62 6.47 -14.43 -1.37
CA SER A 62 6.77 -14.91 -2.74
C SER A 62 7.03 -13.78 -3.74
N ASN A 63 6.59 -12.56 -3.43
CA ASN A 63 6.70 -11.40 -4.31
C ASN A 63 7.40 -10.22 -3.63
N TYR A 64 7.66 -9.16 -4.40
CA TYR A 64 8.10 -7.86 -3.91
C TYR A 64 7.16 -6.78 -4.40
N TYR A 65 6.84 -5.83 -3.53
CA TYR A 65 5.91 -4.75 -3.77
C TYR A 65 6.56 -3.39 -3.51
N ASP A 66 6.15 -2.38 -4.27
CA ASP A 66 6.50 -0.98 -4.00
C ASP A 66 5.61 -0.41 -2.89
N LEU A 67 4.33 -0.79 -2.91
CA LEU A 67 3.29 -0.30 -1.99
C LEU A 67 2.55 -1.47 -1.37
N VAL A 68 2.37 -1.43 -0.06
CA VAL A 68 1.66 -2.44 0.74
C VAL A 68 0.56 -1.72 1.52
N PHE A 69 -0.70 -2.08 1.26
CA PHE A 69 -1.87 -1.53 1.95
C PHE A 69 -2.45 -2.59 2.88
N LEU A 70 -2.59 -2.27 4.16
CA LEU A 70 -3.08 -3.18 5.18
C LEU A 70 -4.31 -2.59 5.88
N ASP A 71 -5.44 -3.28 5.80
CA ASP A 71 -6.51 -3.11 6.76
C ASP A 71 -6.23 -3.88 8.05
N HIS A 72 -6.74 -3.39 9.17
CA HIS A 72 -6.60 -4.05 10.47
C HIS A 72 -7.74 -5.05 10.69
N ASP A 73 -8.97 -4.61 10.52
CA ASP A 73 -10.17 -5.40 10.79
C ASP A 73 -10.57 -6.11 9.49
N LEU A 74 -10.57 -7.45 9.49
CA LEU A 74 -10.82 -8.26 8.29
C LEU A 74 -12.04 -9.16 8.41
N LEU A 75 -12.64 -9.22 9.59
CA LEU A 75 -13.83 -10.00 9.88
C LEU A 75 -14.89 -9.15 10.59
N PRO A 76 -16.19 -9.40 10.33
CA PRO A 76 -17.30 -8.72 11.01
C PRO A 76 -17.19 -8.71 12.54
N GLU A 77 -16.64 -9.78 13.12
CA GLU A 77 -16.52 -9.93 14.58
C GLU A 77 -15.43 -9.02 15.17
N HIS A 78 -14.45 -8.59 14.39
CA HIS A 78 -13.37 -7.72 14.86
C HIS A 78 -13.81 -6.25 15.01
N TYR A 79 -14.88 -5.82 14.36
CA TYR A 79 -15.40 -4.46 14.50
C TYR A 79 -15.96 -4.16 15.90
N HIS A 80 -16.25 -5.19 16.70
CA HIS A 80 -16.91 -5.07 18.01
C HIS A 80 -16.23 -5.86 19.14
N SER A 81 -15.07 -6.49 18.89
CA SER A 81 -14.40 -7.33 19.87
C SER A 81 -13.35 -6.58 20.70
N ASP A 82 -13.25 -6.93 21.99
CA ASP A 82 -12.18 -6.50 22.90
C ASP A 82 -10.86 -7.26 22.68
N THR A 83 -10.89 -8.39 21.95
CA THR A 83 -9.66 -9.09 21.51
C THR A 83 -9.15 -8.43 20.24
N LEU A 84 -8.25 -7.48 20.42
CA LEU A 84 -7.94 -6.46 19.44
C LEU A 84 -6.89 -6.86 18.39
N ASP A 85 -6.08 -7.91 18.62
CA ASP A 85 -5.02 -8.35 17.69
C ASP A 85 -4.89 -9.89 17.73
N ASP A 86 -5.48 -10.60 16.77
CA ASP A 86 -5.30 -12.05 16.62
C ASP A 86 -4.72 -12.42 15.25
N GLU A 87 -4.48 -13.71 15.02
CA GLU A 87 -3.94 -14.25 13.75
C GLU A 87 -4.83 -13.98 12.52
N LYS A 88 -6.07 -13.54 12.73
CA LYS A 88 -7.08 -13.27 11.69
C LYS A 88 -7.20 -11.78 11.36
N THR A 89 -6.49 -10.91 12.07
CA THR A 89 -6.44 -9.47 11.79
C THR A 89 -5.26 -9.11 10.89
N GLY A 90 -5.27 -7.88 10.34
CA GLY A 90 -4.11 -7.31 9.66
C GLY A 90 -2.88 -7.16 10.56
N TYR A 91 -3.06 -7.13 11.88
CA TYR A 91 -1.95 -7.11 12.83
C TYR A 91 -1.03 -8.32 12.67
N ALA A 92 -1.58 -9.51 12.38
CA ALA A 92 -0.79 -10.70 12.13
C ALA A 92 0.20 -10.52 10.95
N VAL A 93 -0.24 -9.83 9.90
CA VAL A 93 0.59 -9.51 8.73
C VAL A 93 1.64 -8.46 9.06
N ALA A 94 1.28 -7.43 9.84
CA ALA A 94 2.24 -6.43 10.33
C ALA A 94 3.32 -7.08 11.21
N LEU A 95 2.95 -8.00 12.10
CA LEU A 95 3.89 -8.77 12.93
C LEU A 95 4.81 -9.65 12.09
N TRP A 96 4.26 -10.32 11.08
CA TRP A 96 5.05 -11.11 10.16
C TRP A 96 6.09 -10.25 9.41
N LEU A 97 5.67 -9.08 8.90
CA LEU A 97 6.57 -8.12 8.26
C LEU A 97 7.64 -7.60 9.23
N ALA A 98 7.26 -7.29 10.47
CA ALA A 98 8.18 -6.76 11.46
C ALA A 98 9.27 -7.78 11.85
N SER A 99 8.90 -9.07 11.95
CA SER A 99 9.84 -10.16 12.25
C SER A 99 10.82 -10.50 11.11
N ARG A 100 10.64 -9.94 9.91
CA ARG A 100 11.42 -10.24 8.69
C ARG A 100 11.85 -8.96 7.98
N PRO A 101 12.73 -8.13 8.57
CA PRO A 101 13.06 -6.79 8.08
C PRO A 101 13.63 -6.77 6.65
N ASP A 102 14.23 -7.87 6.19
CA ASP A 102 14.73 -8.07 4.83
C ASP A 102 13.60 -8.16 3.78
N ARG A 103 12.42 -8.68 4.16
CA ARG A 103 11.28 -8.84 3.25
C ARG A 103 10.53 -7.55 3.09
N GLN A 104 10.22 -7.14 1.85
CA GLN A 104 9.56 -5.85 1.56
C GLN A 104 10.32 -4.64 2.12
N ALA A 105 11.65 -4.71 2.26
CA ALA A 105 12.46 -3.66 2.90
C ALA A 105 12.28 -2.27 2.25
N ALA A 106 12.08 -2.23 0.93
CA ALA A 106 11.89 -0.99 0.17
C ALA A 106 10.42 -0.56 0.05
N ALA A 107 9.46 -1.37 0.51
CA ALA A 107 8.05 -1.07 0.35
C ALA A 107 7.62 0.06 1.28
N THR A 108 6.78 0.96 0.76
CA THR A 108 6.01 1.87 1.62
C THR A 108 4.77 1.14 2.10
N ILE A 109 4.61 1.03 3.42
CA ILE A 109 3.47 0.36 4.06
C ILE A 109 2.47 1.42 4.52
N ILE A 110 1.20 1.26 4.12
CA ILE A 110 0.10 2.13 4.50
C ILE A 110 -0.94 1.30 5.21
N VAL A 111 -1.13 1.58 6.50
CA VAL A 111 -2.22 1.00 7.29
C VAL A 111 -3.45 1.86 7.08
N HIS A 112 -4.56 1.31 6.60
CA HIS A 112 -5.74 2.10 6.19
C HIS A 112 -7.05 1.81 6.92
N THR A 113 -6.95 1.22 8.10
CA THR A 113 -8.11 0.99 8.98
C THR A 113 -8.70 2.28 9.56
N ARG A 114 -9.98 2.22 9.92
CA ARG A 114 -10.66 3.20 10.78
C ARG A 114 -10.45 2.94 12.28
N ASN A 115 -10.00 1.74 12.66
CA ASN A 115 -9.64 1.40 14.03
C ASN A 115 -8.32 2.07 14.39
N ALA A 116 -8.41 3.23 15.06
CA ALA A 116 -7.24 4.03 15.41
C ALA A 116 -6.26 3.28 16.33
N ASP A 117 -6.78 2.50 17.28
CA ASP A 117 -5.94 1.75 18.22
C ASP A 117 -5.21 0.61 17.51
N GLY A 118 -5.91 -0.13 16.63
CA GLY A 118 -5.31 -1.15 15.77
C GLY A 118 -4.24 -0.58 14.84
N ALA A 119 -4.52 0.57 14.23
CA ALA A 119 -3.55 1.26 13.42
C ALA A 119 -2.29 1.66 14.22
N LEU A 120 -2.46 2.23 15.41
CA LEU A 120 -1.34 2.65 16.25
C LEU A 120 -0.43 1.46 16.57
N ARG A 121 -0.99 0.34 17.01
CA ARG A 121 -0.20 -0.87 17.33
C ARG A 121 0.55 -1.40 16.11
N MET A 122 -0.10 -1.49 14.95
CA MET A 122 0.56 -1.91 13.70
C MET A 122 1.69 -0.94 13.31
N ILE A 123 1.46 0.36 13.41
CA ILE A 123 2.45 1.38 13.04
C ILE A 123 3.64 1.38 14.01
N GLU A 124 3.40 1.30 15.31
CA GLU A 124 4.46 1.20 16.32
C GLU A 124 5.33 -0.03 16.08
N LEU A 125 4.70 -1.18 15.81
CA LEU A 125 5.38 -2.44 15.51
C LEU A 125 6.26 -2.33 14.26
N LEU A 126 5.70 -1.81 13.15
CA LEU A 126 6.41 -1.69 11.88
C LEU A 126 7.54 -0.65 11.96
N ARG A 127 7.28 0.53 12.54
CA ARG A 127 8.29 1.57 12.70
C ARG A 127 9.36 1.20 13.71
N GLY A 128 9.02 0.43 14.74
CA GLY A 128 9.96 -0.07 15.74
C GLY A 128 11.11 -0.89 15.15
N VAL A 129 10.89 -1.53 14.00
CA VAL A 129 11.95 -2.25 13.25
C VAL A 129 12.45 -1.48 12.02
N GLY A 130 12.17 -0.17 11.94
CA GLY A 130 12.69 0.72 10.90
C GLY A 130 11.93 0.71 9.58
N ARG A 131 10.69 0.17 9.52
CA ARG A 131 9.90 0.20 8.28
C ARG A 131 9.35 1.60 7.96
N GLN A 132 9.23 1.89 6.67
CA GLN A 132 8.46 3.04 6.18
C GLN A 132 6.97 2.73 6.26
N ALA A 133 6.36 2.96 7.42
CA ALA A 133 4.94 2.74 7.66
C ALA A 133 4.21 4.04 8.02
N GLU A 134 2.98 4.21 7.56
CA GLU A 134 2.11 5.36 7.89
C GLU A 134 0.65 4.92 8.00
N HIS A 135 -0.09 5.50 8.96
CA HIS A 135 -1.54 5.30 9.07
C HIS A 135 -2.27 6.36 8.27
N ILE A 136 -3.13 5.93 7.36
CA ILE A 136 -3.99 6.80 6.55
C ILE A 136 -5.34 6.13 6.41
N PRO A 137 -6.37 6.58 7.15
CA PRO A 137 -7.72 6.01 7.03
C PRO A 137 -8.19 6.00 5.57
N PHE A 138 -8.93 4.95 5.17
CA PHE A 138 -9.34 4.76 3.77
C PHE A 138 -9.88 6.02 3.06
N HIS A 139 -10.73 6.80 3.73
CA HIS A 139 -11.33 8.02 3.17
C HIS A 139 -10.31 9.14 2.82
N MET A 140 -9.09 9.06 3.37
CA MET A 140 -7.98 9.97 3.13
C MET A 140 -6.94 9.41 2.14
N LEU A 141 -7.12 8.20 1.61
CA LEU A 141 -6.12 7.57 0.73
C LEU A 141 -6.03 8.24 -0.65
N ALA A 142 -7.12 8.73 -1.21
CA ALA A 142 -7.14 9.33 -2.55
C ALA A 142 -6.07 10.42 -2.76
N PRO A 143 -5.96 11.46 -1.90
CA PRO A 143 -4.91 12.47 -2.03
C PRO A 143 -3.50 11.89 -1.84
N LYS A 144 -3.33 10.89 -0.96
CA LYS A 144 -2.03 10.24 -0.75
C LYS A 144 -1.56 9.49 -1.98
N ILE A 145 -2.42 8.63 -2.55
CA ILE A 145 -2.08 7.83 -3.74
C ILE A 145 -1.72 8.77 -4.90
N LYS A 146 -2.47 9.86 -5.10
CA LYS A 146 -2.14 10.87 -6.10
C LYS A 146 -0.72 11.42 -5.92
N HIS A 147 -0.34 11.77 -4.69
CA HIS A 147 0.99 12.29 -4.38
C HIS A 147 2.11 11.26 -4.58
N LEU A 148 1.88 10.01 -4.18
CA LEU A 148 2.82 8.90 -4.41
C LEU A 148 3.08 8.67 -5.90
N ARG A 149 2.03 8.81 -6.72
CA ARG A 149 2.13 8.68 -8.18
C ARG A 149 2.81 9.87 -8.86
N GLN A 150 2.74 11.07 -8.28
CA GLN A 150 3.37 12.28 -8.82
C GLN A 150 4.86 12.40 -8.53
N ARG A 151 5.36 11.71 -7.50
CA ARG A 151 6.78 11.70 -7.12
C ARG A 151 7.64 10.70 -7.93
N ARG A 152 7.03 9.95 -8.85
CA ARG A 152 7.72 8.99 -9.72
C ARG A 152 7.82 9.55 -11.14
#